data_AF-A0A0M3D9Q4-F1
#
_entry.id   AF-A0A0M3D9Q4-F1
#
_cell.length_a   1.000
_cell.length_b   1.000
_cell.length_c   1.000
_cell.angle_alpha   90.00
_cell.angle_beta   90.00
_cell.angle_gamma   90.00
#
_symmetry.space_group_name_H-M   'P 1'
#
loop_
_entity.id
_entity.type
_entity.pdbx_description
1 polymer ?
#
loop_
_entity_poly.entity_id
_entity_poly.type
_entity_poly.pdbx_seq_one_letter_code
_entity_poly.pdbx_strand_id
1 'polypeptide(L)'
;MSDPDVPQPEKPADVDDVVGSANAGLDAAAAAGADVPGSGETAADGGDVTPAAAPVDPDLAAFEAAEREHPGTFASPPPAVTPASSAASYDRAEEIRAQADAETTSFYPEPVVGEPVPFGHEQSGMAGAAYAQYGDEAETRVVPSEPLVVAAAAQPQPIFVQAPEPPRDRGNRGTAGAIGLLATLVFAVLYLGAWLGLGAIAGDVTGENIGQSAVAPLSTWGFWTPVVVFFLGFWLLGAIINRGRWGLWVVFGLIVGVIAYGGHILGQLFEAPFWKLSSSQGLDLVGEQLLAPLAIAAFVFARELTIWFGAWVARSGARKTELNAEAQREYERTLEAGPTLAR
;
A
#
# COMPACT_ATOMS: atom_id res chain seq x y z
N MET A 1 58.21 9.94 -28.75
CA MET A 1 56.99 10.62 -28.31
C MET A 1 56.10 9.52 -27.75
N SER A 2 56.11 9.36 -26.42
CA SER A 2 55.37 8.31 -25.72
C SER A 2 54.05 8.90 -25.25
N ASP A 3 52.96 8.20 -25.52
CA ASP A 3 51.59 8.52 -25.10
C ASP A 3 51.47 8.25 -23.58
N PRO A 4 50.84 9.13 -22.76
CA PRO A 4 50.65 8.85 -21.35
C PRO A 4 49.48 7.88 -21.14
N ASP A 5 49.71 6.80 -20.37
CA ASP A 5 48.68 5.88 -19.89
C ASP A 5 47.60 6.63 -19.10
N VAL A 6 46.36 6.58 -19.59
CA VAL A 6 45.18 7.07 -18.89
C VAL A 6 44.70 5.97 -17.92
N PRO A 7 44.50 6.26 -16.62
CA PRO A 7 43.96 5.29 -15.68
C PRO A 7 42.53 4.92 -16.06
N GLN A 8 42.24 3.62 -16.24
CA GLN A 8 40.87 3.16 -16.41
C GLN A 8 40.12 3.25 -15.07
N PRO A 9 38.84 3.66 -15.06
CA PRO A 9 38.05 3.66 -13.84
C PRO A 9 37.81 2.22 -13.37
N GLU A 10 38.03 1.98 -12.08
CA GLU A 10 37.73 0.69 -11.45
C GLU A 10 36.25 0.33 -11.63
N LYS A 11 36.01 -0.92 -12.01
CA LYS A 11 34.67 -1.49 -12.19
C LYS A 11 33.95 -1.49 -10.83
N PRO A 12 32.70 -0.99 -10.73
CA PRO A 12 31.97 -1.01 -9.46
C PRO A 12 31.77 -2.45 -8.99
N ALA A 13 32.07 -2.72 -7.72
CA ALA A 13 31.89 -4.01 -7.09
C ALA A 13 30.42 -4.45 -7.14
N ASP A 14 30.21 -5.74 -7.40
CA ASP A 14 28.89 -6.35 -7.43
C ASP A 14 28.24 -6.29 -6.05
N VAL A 15 26.92 -6.12 -6.00
CA VAL A 15 26.18 -5.96 -4.73
C VAL A 15 26.35 -7.18 -3.83
N ASP A 16 26.57 -8.34 -4.44
CA ASP A 16 26.82 -9.60 -3.74
C ASP A 16 28.20 -9.62 -3.04
N ASP A 17 29.21 -8.92 -3.54
CA ASP A 17 30.53 -8.76 -2.87
C ASP A 17 30.44 -7.87 -1.62
N VAL A 18 29.55 -6.87 -1.65
CA VAL A 18 29.31 -5.96 -0.51
C VAL A 18 28.59 -6.70 0.62
N VAL A 19 27.64 -7.59 0.28
CA VAL A 19 26.95 -8.43 1.27
C VAL A 19 27.88 -9.52 1.83
N GLY A 20 28.75 -10.10 0.99
CA GLY A 20 29.76 -11.07 1.44
C GLY A 20 30.77 -10.48 2.42
N SER A 21 31.28 -9.27 2.14
CA SER A 21 32.23 -8.58 3.01
C SER A 21 31.60 -8.10 4.34
N ALA A 22 30.33 -7.70 4.33
CA ALA A 22 29.61 -7.32 5.55
C ALA A 22 29.36 -8.51 6.48
N ASN A 23 29.00 -9.68 5.94
CA ASN A 23 28.78 -10.89 6.74
C ASN A 23 30.09 -11.41 7.34
N ALA A 24 31.21 -11.34 6.60
CA ALA A 24 32.52 -11.69 7.14
C ALA A 24 32.95 -10.79 8.32
N GLY A 25 32.55 -9.51 8.32
CA GLY A 25 32.78 -8.60 9.45
C GLY A 25 31.98 -8.94 10.71
N LEU A 26 30.77 -9.48 10.56
CA LEU A 26 29.91 -9.92 11.67
C LEU A 26 30.44 -11.19 12.33
N ASP A 27 30.93 -12.14 11.55
CA ASP A 27 31.52 -13.39 12.08
C ASP A 27 32.82 -13.11 12.86
N ALA A 28 33.64 -12.16 12.38
CA ALA A 28 34.84 -11.71 13.09
C ALA A 28 34.53 -11.00 14.41
N ALA A 29 33.43 -10.23 14.47
CA ALA A 29 32.97 -9.57 15.69
C ALA A 29 32.36 -10.55 16.71
N ALA A 30 31.64 -11.57 16.24
CA ALA A 30 31.10 -12.63 17.09
C ALA A 30 32.23 -13.49 17.71
N ALA A 31 33.30 -13.75 16.97
CA ALA A 31 34.49 -14.42 17.51
C ALA A 31 35.21 -13.58 18.58
N ALA A 32 35.24 -12.26 18.44
CA ALA A 32 35.86 -11.36 19.42
C ALA A 32 35.04 -11.22 20.73
N GLY A 33 33.72 -11.42 20.69
CA GLY A 33 32.84 -11.34 21.87
C GLY A 33 32.84 -12.59 22.76
N ALA A 34 33.35 -13.72 22.27
CA ALA A 34 33.33 -15.00 22.98
C ALA A 34 34.46 -15.15 24.04
N ASP A 35 35.47 -14.27 24.02
CA ASP A 35 36.64 -14.32 24.91
C ASP A 35 36.53 -13.39 26.14
N VAL A 36 35.33 -12.93 26.50
CA VAL A 36 35.11 -12.13 27.73
C VAL A 36 34.70 -13.05 28.89
N PRO A 37 35.57 -13.31 29.89
CA PRO A 37 35.21 -14.14 31.02
C PRO A 37 34.55 -13.28 32.11
N GLY A 38 33.28 -13.55 32.40
CA GLY A 38 32.68 -13.17 33.69
C GLY A 38 31.24 -12.70 33.66
N SER A 39 30.29 -13.65 33.72
CA SER A 39 29.05 -13.50 34.51
C SER A 39 28.23 -14.79 34.47
N GLY A 40 28.63 -15.76 35.30
CA GLY A 40 27.85 -16.96 35.59
C GLY A 40 27.82 -17.19 37.10
N GLU A 41 26.62 -17.07 37.66
CA GLU A 41 26.10 -17.48 38.98
C GLU A 41 27.05 -17.89 40.10
N THR A 42 26.81 -17.34 41.30
CA THR A 42 26.90 -18.13 42.54
C THR A 42 26.01 -17.56 43.65
N ALA A 43 25.19 -18.45 44.22
CA ALA A 43 24.39 -18.24 45.42
C ALA A 43 25.20 -18.59 46.70
N ALA A 44 24.70 -18.05 47.83
CA ALA A 44 25.01 -18.35 49.24
C ALA A 44 26.27 -17.70 49.86
N ASP A 45 26.11 -16.84 50.88
CA ASP A 45 26.12 -17.17 52.31
C ASP A 45 26.15 -15.87 53.16
N GLY A 46 25.66 -15.92 54.40
CA GLY A 46 25.50 -14.79 55.30
C GLY A 46 26.81 -14.26 55.90
N GLY A 47 26.89 -12.94 56.08
CA GLY A 47 27.97 -12.28 56.81
C GLY A 47 27.80 -10.76 56.84
N ASP A 48 27.73 -10.21 58.06
CA ASP A 48 27.55 -8.80 58.41
C ASP A 48 28.77 -7.94 57.97
N VAL A 49 28.59 -6.93 57.11
CA VAL A 49 29.59 -5.87 56.84
C VAL A 49 28.94 -4.53 56.44
N THR A 50 29.36 -3.48 57.16
CA THR A 50 29.29 -2.00 56.95
C THR A 50 28.90 -1.47 55.55
N PRO A 51 28.11 -0.37 55.45
CA PRO A 51 27.64 0.15 54.16
C PRO A 51 28.80 0.73 53.33
N ALA A 52 29.19 0.00 52.28
CA ALA A 52 30.05 0.50 51.22
C ALA A 52 29.25 1.41 50.27
N ALA A 53 29.90 2.49 49.82
CA ALA A 53 29.35 3.46 48.89
C ALA A 53 28.73 2.79 47.65
N ALA A 54 27.58 3.29 47.21
CA ALA A 54 26.86 2.78 46.04
C ALA A 54 27.78 2.73 44.81
N PRO A 55 27.71 1.66 43.99
CA PRO A 55 28.46 1.60 42.75
C PRO A 55 27.93 2.68 41.81
N VAL A 56 28.80 3.63 41.45
CA VAL A 56 28.51 4.63 40.40
C VAL A 56 28.51 3.89 39.07
N ASP A 57 27.43 4.06 38.30
CA ASP A 57 27.29 3.49 36.96
C ASP A 57 28.49 3.93 36.09
N PRO A 58 29.26 2.99 35.51
CA PRO A 58 30.42 3.32 34.67
C PRO A 58 30.05 4.18 33.46
N ASP A 59 28.82 4.07 32.95
CA ASP A 59 28.35 4.85 31.81
C ASP A 59 28.11 6.32 32.20
N LEU A 60 27.64 6.55 33.43
CA LEU A 60 27.46 7.90 33.95
C LEU A 60 28.81 8.60 34.18
N ALA A 61 29.81 7.86 34.69
CA ALA A 61 31.17 8.38 34.86
C ALA A 61 31.84 8.71 33.52
N ALA A 62 31.60 7.91 32.48
CA ALA A 62 32.07 8.18 31.12
C ALA A 62 31.41 9.43 30.52
N PHE A 63 30.11 9.61 30.75
CA PHE A 63 29.38 10.79 30.28
C PHE A 63 29.86 12.08 30.97
N GLU A 64 30.10 12.03 32.28
CA GLU A 64 30.66 13.16 33.03
C GLU A 64 32.10 13.49 32.63
N ALA A 65 32.90 12.49 32.24
CA ALA A 65 34.21 12.70 31.65
C ALA A 65 34.11 13.42 30.30
N ALA A 66 33.21 12.98 29.43
CA ALA A 66 33.00 13.58 28.12
C ALA A 66 32.49 15.03 28.17
N GLU A 67 31.54 15.36 29.06
CA GLU A 67 31.05 16.75 29.22
C GLU A 67 32.14 17.68 29.81
N ARG A 68 33.03 17.15 30.64
CA ARG A 68 34.16 17.93 31.18
C ARG A 68 35.21 18.23 30.11
N GLU A 69 35.45 17.29 29.20
CA GLU A 69 36.37 17.47 28.07
C GLU A 69 35.75 18.35 26.97
N HIS A 70 34.42 18.30 26.80
CA HIS A 70 33.70 19.00 25.74
C HIS A 70 32.41 19.67 26.24
N PRO A 71 32.51 20.78 27.01
CA PRO A 71 31.36 21.43 27.61
C PRO A 71 30.37 21.95 26.56
N GLY A 72 29.09 21.63 26.74
CA GLY A 72 28.00 22.08 25.87
C GLY A 72 27.75 21.23 24.63
N THR A 73 28.48 20.13 24.43
CA THR A 73 28.28 19.21 23.29
C THR A 73 26.97 18.43 23.41
N PHE A 74 26.55 18.14 24.64
CA PHE A 74 25.31 17.41 24.93
C PHE A 74 24.14 18.34 25.31
N ALA A 75 24.31 19.66 25.20
CA ALA A 75 23.25 20.64 25.46
C ALA A 75 22.28 20.73 24.28
N SER A 76 20.97 20.72 24.55
CA SER A 76 19.96 20.96 23.54
C SER A 76 20.10 22.37 22.92
N PRO A 77 20.04 22.51 21.59
CA PRO A 77 20.10 23.82 20.95
C PRO A 77 18.93 24.71 21.40
N PRO A 78 19.12 26.04 21.48
CA PRO A 78 18.06 26.95 21.89
C PRO A 78 16.88 26.85 20.91
N PRO A 79 15.62 26.99 21.38
CA PRO A 79 14.47 26.95 20.50
C PRO A 79 14.59 28.05 19.45
N ALA A 80 14.45 27.68 18.18
CA ALA A 80 14.41 28.63 17.08
C ALA A 80 13.26 29.61 17.32
N VAL A 81 13.57 30.91 17.33
CA VAL A 81 12.56 31.97 17.42
C VAL A 81 11.82 32.01 16.09
N THR A 82 10.66 31.34 16.03
CA THR A 82 9.72 31.48 14.92
C THR A 82 9.20 32.93 14.92
N PRO A 83 9.36 33.72 13.85
CA PRO A 83 8.77 35.05 13.82
C PRO A 83 7.24 34.90 13.90
N ALA A 84 6.63 35.65 14.82
CA ALA A 84 5.19 35.70 14.97
C ALA A 84 4.54 36.06 13.63
N SER A 85 3.60 35.22 13.19
CA SER A 85 2.75 35.47 12.02
C SER A 85 2.04 36.82 12.19
N SER A 86 2.49 37.84 11.46
CA SER A 86 1.83 39.14 11.43
C SER A 86 0.42 38.99 10.83
N ALA A 87 -0.60 39.53 11.50
CA ALA A 87 -1.99 39.54 11.06
C ALA A 87 -2.23 40.05 9.61
N ALA A 88 -1.25 40.75 9.02
CA ALA A 88 -1.26 41.24 7.64
C ALA A 88 -1.33 40.14 6.55
N SER A 89 -1.04 38.87 6.87
CA SER A 89 -1.16 37.76 5.92
C SER A 89 -2.61 37.28 5.72
N TYR A 90 -3.49 37.53 6.70
CA TYR A 90 -4.90 37.14 6.61
C TYR A 90 -5.69 38.10 5.72
N ASP A 91 -5.45 39.42 5.83
CA ASP A 91 -6.13 40.43 4.99
C ASP A 91 -5.87 40.21 3.50
N ARG A 92 -4.63 39.87 3.12
CA ARG A 92 -4.28 39.59 1.72
C ARG A 92 -4.94 38.32 1.18
N ALA A 93 -5.15 37.31 2.02
CA ALA A 93 -5.79 36.06 1.60
C ALA A 93 -7.31 36.25 1.41
N GLU A 94 -7.92 37.16 2.17
CA GLU A 94 -9.34 37.50 2.06
C GLU A 94 -9.63 38.36 0.82
N GLU A 95 -8.74 39.31 0.51
CA GLU A 95 -8.82 40.15 -0.68
C GLU A 95 -8.70 39.34 -1.99
N ILE A 96 -7.80 38.34 -2.02
CA ILE A 96 -7.65 37.42 -3.16
C ILE A 96 -8.90 36.55 -3.36
N ARG A 97 -9.56 36.13 -2.27
CA ARG A 97 -10.77 35.31 -2.34
C ARG A 97 -11.98 36.12 -2.81
N ALA A 98 -12.12 37.36 -2.34
CA ALA A 98 -13.18 38.27 -2.78
C ALA A 98 -13.08 38.61 -4.29
N GLN A 99 -11.86 38.72 -4.82
CA GLN A 99 -11.64 38.99 -6.24
C GLN A 99 -11.99 37.79 -7.12
N ALA A 100 -11.72 36.56 -6.67
CA ALA A 100 -12.09 35.33 -7.38
C ALA A 100 -13.61 35.10 -7.45
N ASP A 101 -14.34 35.47 -6.40
CA ASP A 101 -15.81 35.36 -6.35
C ASP A 101 -16.50 36.42 -7.24
N ALA A 102 -15.90 37.61 -7.37
CA ALA A 102 -16.38 38.65 -8.28
C ALA A 102 -16.20 38.28 -9.76
N GLU A 103 -15.11 37.59 -10.10
CA GLU A 103 -14.83 37.13 -11.48
C GLU A 103 -15.74 35.95 -11.88
N THR A 104 -16.12 35.10 -10.93
CA THR A 104 -17.02 33.95 -11.15
C THR A 104 -18.49 34.36 -11.40
N THR A 105 -18.90 35.55 -10.93
CA THR A 105 -20.27 36.04 -11.08
C THR A 105 -20.55 36.65 -12.47
N SER A 106 -19.53 36.96 -13.27
CA SER A 106 -19.71 37.62 -14.58
C SER A 106 -19.89 36.66 -15.77
N PHE A 107 -19.95 35.34 -15.55
CA PHE A 107 -19.95 34.32 -16.62
C PHE A 107 -21.31 33.61 -16.85
N TYR A 108 -22.42 34.16 -16.35
CA TYR A 108 -23.77 33.65 -16.66
C TYR A 108 -24.50 34.59 -17.63
N PRO A 109 -24.78 34.20 -18.88
CA PRO A 109 -25.77 34.89 -19.69
C PRO A 109 -27.19 34.55 -19.19
N GLU A 110 -28.04 35.57 -19.06
CA GLU A 110 -29.46 35.46 -18.73
C GLU A 110 -30.22 34.54 -19.72
N PRO A 111 -31.14 33.68 -19.25
CA PRO A 111 -31.95 32.85 -20.15
C PRO A 111 -33.07 33.67 -20.78
N VAL A 112 -33.01 33.85 -22.11
CA VAL A 112 -34.13 34.35 -22.92
C VAL A 112 -35.18 33.25 -23.03
N VAL A 113 -36.39 33.53 -22.55
CA VAL A 113 -37.57 32.65 -22.67
C VAL A 113 -38.07 32.66 -24.12
N GLY A 114 -37.96 31.51 -24.80
CA GLY A 114 -38.56 31.26 -26.12
C GLY A 114 -39.69 30.23 -26.04
N GLU A 115 -40.75 30.44 -26.83
CA GLU A 115 -41.98 29.62 -26.92
C GLU A 115 -41.75 28.12 -27.19
N PRO A 116 -42.69 27.24 -26.77
CA PRO A 116 -42.58 25.80 -26.96
C PRO A 116 -42.94 25.35 -28.40
N VAL A 117 -42.02 24.63 -29.04
CA VAL A 117 -42.24 23.91 -30.32
C VAL A 117 -42.61 22.44 -30.04
N PRO A 118 -43.52 21.81 -30.82
CA PRO A 118 -44.01 20.45 -30.53
C PRO A 118 -42.97 19.36 -30.80
N PHE A 119 -42.94 18.36 -29.92
CA PHE A 119 -42.11 17.17 -30.01
C PHE A 119 -42.51 16.25 -31.17
N GLY A 120 -41.61 16.06 -32.14
CA GLY A 120 -41.64 14.95 -33.09
C GLY A 120 -40.73 13.82 -32.61
N HIS A 121 -41.31 12.65 -32.33
CA HIS A 121 -40.56 11.43 -32.05
C HIS A 121 -40.02 10.83 -33.36
N GLU A 122 -38.72 10.98 -33.63
CA GLU A 122 -38.02 10.10 -34.58
C GLU A 122 -37.40 8.93 -33.81
N GLN A 123 -38.12 7.81 -33.81
CA GLN A 123 -37.57 6.50 -33.50
C GLN A 123 -36.63 6.09 -34.64
N SER A 124 -35.32 6.12 -34.39
CA SER A 124 -34.32 5.49 -35.26
C SER A 124 -34.50 3.97 -35.18
N GLY A 125 -35.20 3.42 -36.18
CA GLY A 125 -35.41 1.98 -36.36
C GLY A 125 -34.19 1.32 -37.00
N MET A 126 -33.31 0.76 -36.18
CA MET A 126 -32.30 -0.24 -36.59
C MET A 126 -32.65 -1.59 -35.96
N ALA A 127 -33.87 -2.07 -36.23
CA ALA A 127 -34.31 -3.44 -35.92
C ALA A 127 -35.51 -3.79 -36.82
N GLY A 128 -35.29 -3.96 -38.12
CA GLY A 128 -36.39 -4.21 -39.06
C GLY A 128 -36.01 -4.64 -40.47
N ALA A 129 -34.78 -5.10 -40.72
CA ALA A 129 -34.32 -5.49 -42.07
C ALA A 129 -34.22 -7.01 -42.27
N ALA A 130 -35.05 -7.80 -41.58
CA ALA A 130 -35.02 -9.27 -41.67
C ALA A 130 -36.17 -9.89 -42.49
N TYR A 131 -37.20 -9.14 -42.88
CA TYR A 131 -38.29 -9.66 -43.70
C TYR A 131 -38.83 -8.59 -44.65
N ALA A 132 -38.26 -8.51 -45.85
CA ALA A 132 -38.90 -7.88 -47.00
C ALA A 132 -38.87 -8.88 -48.17
N GLN A 133 -40.01 -9.54 -48.36
CA GLN A 133 -40.34 -10.32 -49.52
C GLN A 133 -40.67 -9.35 -50.67
N TYR A 134 -39.87 -9.38 -51.74
CA TYR A 134 -40.24 -8.80 -53.03
C TYR A 134 -39.99 -9.86 -54.09
N GLY A 135 -41.07 -10.36 -54.68
CA GLY A 135 -41.03 -10.85 -56.05
C GLY A 135 -41.23 -9.64 -56.97
N ASP A 136 -40.41 -9.49 -57.99
CA ASP A 136 -40.88 -9.58 -59.37
C ASP A 136 -39.68 -9.60 -60.34
N GLU A 137 -39.97 -10.08 -61.54
CA GLU A 137 -39.14 -10.57 -62.62
C GLU A 137 -38.09 -9.60 -63.19
N ALA A 138 -36.86 -10.09 -63.38
CA ALA A 138 -35.87 -9.54 -64.30
C ALA A 138 -34.94 -10.64 -64.85
N GLU A 139 -35.35 -11.20 -65.99
CA GLU A 139 -34.54 -11.61 -67.15
C GLU A 139 -33.18 -12.31 -66.88
N THR A 140 -33.19 -13.64 -67.01
CA THR A 140 -32.00 -14.47 -67.18
C THR A 140 -31.30 -14.17 -68.51
N ARG A 141 -30.28 -13.31 -68.48
CA ARG A 141 -29.32 -13.18 -69.59
C ARG A 141 -28.24 -14.25 -69.49
N VAL A 142 -28.33 -15.27 -70.35
CA VAL A 142 -27.27 -16.25 -70.59
C VAL A 142 -26.10 -15.55 -71.31
N VAL A 143 -24.95 -15.49 -70.67
CA VAL A 143 -23.69 -15.05 -71.29
C VAL A 143 -22.98 -16.30 -71.85
N PRO A 144 -22.43 -16.27 -73.09
CA PRO A 144 -21.71 -17.40 -73.65
C PRO A 144 -20.53 -17.82 -72.76
N SER A 145 -20.40 -19.13 -72.53
CA SER A 145 -19.26 -19.74 -71.87
C SER A 145 -17.99 -19.54 -72.71
N GLU A 146 -17.04 -18.76 -72.21
CA GLU A 146 -15.68 -18.67 -72.75
C GLU A 146 -14.91 -20.01 -72.57
N PRO A 147 -13.97 -20.32 -73.48
CA PRO A 147 -13.41 -21.66 -73.61
C PRO A 147 -12.49 -22.04 -72.44
N LEU A 148 -12.52 -23.34 -72.10
CA LEU A 148 -11.63 -24.02 -71.18
C LEU A 148 -10.16 -23.60 -71.37
N VAL A 149 -9.69 -22.70 -70.51
CA VAL A 149 -8.26 -22.49 -70.30
C VAL A 149 -7.74 -23.70 -69.54
N VAL A 150 -6.85 -24.42 -70.22
CA VAL A 150 -5.98 -25.49 -69.73
C VAL A 150 -5.62 -25.31 -68.25
N ALA A 151 -5.80 -26.38 -67.48
CA ALA A 151 -5.48 -26.47 -66.06
C ALA A 151 -4.14 -25.81 -65.72
N ALA A 152 -4.21 -24.59 -65.18
CA ALA A 152 -3.09 -24.01 -64.46
C ALA A 152 -2.83 -24.91 -63.26
N ALA A 153 -1.61 -25.43 -63.15
CA ALA A 153 -1.17 -26.21 -62.00
C ALA A 153 -1.64 -25.51 -60.71
N ALA A 154 -2.36 -26.24 -59.85
CA ALA A 154 -2.81 -25.73 -58.57
C ALA A 154 -1.58 -25.26 -57.79
N GLN A 155 -1.36 -23.95 -57.78
CA GLN A 155 -0.34 -23.33 -56.94
C GLN A 155 -0.74 -23.64 -55.50
N PRO A 156 0.19 -24.13 -54.65
CA PRO A 156 -0.10 -24.39 -53.26
C PRO A 156 -0.66 -23.12 -52.62
N GLN A 157 -1.94 -23.16 -52.22
CA GLN A 157 -2.59 -22.07 -51.52
C GLN A 157 -1.81 -21.83 -50.21
N PRO A 158 -1.31 -20.61 -49.94
CA PRO A 158 -0.62 -20.32 -48.70
C PRO A 158 -1.54 -20.62 -47.51
N ILE A 159 -1.18 -21.62 -46.70
CA ILE A 159 -1.82 -21.83 -45.40
C ILE A 159 -1.35 -20.70 -44.48
N PHE A 160 -2.27 -19.78 -44.15
CA PHE A 160 -2.03 -18.77 -43.13
C PHE A 160 -2.12 -19.44 -41.76
N VAL A 161 -0.97 -19.87 -41.24
CA VAL A 161 -0.87 -20.26 -39.82
C VAL A 161 -1.06 -19.00 -38.99
N GLN A 162 -2.05 -19.01 -38.09
CA GLN A 162 -2.19 -17.94 -37.12
C GLN A 162 -0.95 -17.93 -36.24
N ALA A 163 -0.30 -16.76 -36.14
CA ALA A 163 0.86 -16.62 -35.28
C ALA A 163 0.47 -16.91 -33.82
N PRO A 164 1.35 -17.56 -33.02
CA PRO A 164 1.13 -17.70 -31.60
C PRO A 164 0.83 -16.33 -30.96
N GLU A 165 -0.25 -16.26 -30.17
CA GLU A 165 -0.58 -15.03 -29.45
C GLU A 165 0.37 -14.85 -28.26
N PRO A 166 0.80 -13.61 -27.96
CA PRO A 166 1.68 -13.33 -26.84
C PRO A 166 1.02 -13.69 -25.49
N PRO A 167 1.79 -14.22 -24.51
CA PRO A 167 1.25 -14.62 -23.23
C PRO A 167 0.72 -13.42 -22.45
N ARG A 168 -0.42 -13.60 -21.78
CA ARG A 168 -0.98 -12.57 -20.89
C ARG A 168 -0.23 -12.53 -19.56
N ASP A 169 0.16 -11.32 -19.17
CA ASP A 169 0.78 -11.07 -17.87
C ASP A 169 -0.16 -11.45 -16.70
N ARG A 170 0.33 -12.29 -15.77
CA ARG A 170 -0.37 -12.58 -14.52
C ARG A 170 -0.23 -11.40 -13.54
N GLY A 171 -1.35 -10.88 -13.05
CA GLY A 171 -1.40 -9.81 -12.05
C GLY A 171 -1.27 -10.32 -10.59
N ASN A 172 -0.84 -9.44 -9.67
CA ASN A 172 -0.73 -9.78 -8.23
C ASN A 172 -1.90 -9.29 -7.38
N ARG A 173 -2.80 -8.47 -7.95
CA ARG A 173 -3.88 -7.79 -7.22
C ARG A 173 -4.81 -8.74 -6.46
N GLY A 174 -5.22 -9.85 -7.09
CA GLY A 174 -6.08 -10.85 -6.44
C GLY A 174 -5.40 -11.52 -5.24
N THR A 175 -4.10 -11.81 -5.35
CA THR A 175 -3.32 -12.36 -4.23
C THR A 175 -3.13 -11.34 -3.12
N ALA A 176 -2.89 -10.07 -3.44
CA ALA A 176 -2.83 -9.00 -2.46
C ALA A 176 -4.15 -8.88 -1.67
N GLY A 177 -5.30 -9.02 -2.34
CA GLY A 177 -6.59 -9.04 -1.66
C GLY A 177 -6.83 -10.26 -0.78
N ALA A 178 -6.47 -11.46 -1.24
CA ALA A 178 -6.60 -12.69 -0.44
C ALA A 178 -5.72 -12.65 0.82
N ILE A 179 -4.46 -12.20 0.67
CA ILE A 179 -3.55 -12.00 1.80
C ILE A 179 -4.07 -10.89 2.71
N GLY A 180 -4.63 -9.82 2.13
CA GLY A 180 -5.26 -8.74 2.88
C GLY A 180 -6.43 -9.22 3.75
N LEU A 181 -7.27 -10.13 3.27
CA LEU A 181 -8.33 -10.72 4.10
C LEU A 181 -7.77 -11.48 5.30
N LEU A 182 -6.68 -12.24 5.13
CA LEU A 182 -6.03 -12.91 6.26
C LEU A 182 -5.42 -11.89 7.23
N ALA A 183 -4.76 -10.85 6.72
CA ALA A 183 -4.23 -9.77 7.54
C ALA A 183 -5.36 -9.08 8.35
N THR A 184 -6.53 -8.89 7.75
CA THR A 184 -7.71 -8.31 8.42
C THR A 184 -8.24 -9.21 9.51
N LEU A 185 -8.27 -10.52 9.30
CA LEU A 185 -8.66 -11.47 10.33
C LEU A 185 -7.69 -11.39 11.53
N VAL A 186 -6.38 -11.34 11.26
CA VAL A 186 -5.37 -11.17 12.32
C VAL A 186 -5.52 -9.82 13.02
N PHE A 187 -5.74 -8.74 12.27
CA PHE A 187 -6.01 -7.42 12.84
C PHE A 187 -7.22 -7.44 13.77
N ALA A 188 -8.34 -8.04 13.34
CA ALA A 188 -9.55 -8.16 14.15
C ALA A 188 -9.31 -8.91 15.47
N VAL A 189 -8.54 -10.01 15.42
CA VAL A 189 -8.17 -10.78 16.61
C VAL A 189 -7.26 -9.97 17.55
N LEU A 190 -6.23 -9.31 17.02
CA LEU A 190 -5.32 -8.49 17.82
C LEU A 190 -6.03 -7.28 18.45
N TYR A 191 -6.92 -6.65 17.68
CA TYR A 191 -7.70 -5.50 18.13
C TYR A 191 -8.72 -5.90 19.20
N LEU A 192 -9.40 -7.05 19.05
CA LEU A 192 -10.23 -7.62 20.11
C LEU A 192 -9.41 -7.97 21.35
N GLY A 193 -8.22 -8.56 21.16
CA GLY A 193 -7.28 -8.86 22.24
C GLY A 193 -6.86 -7.62 23.01
N ALA A 194 -6.58 -6.51 22.32
CA ALA A 194 -6.26 -5.23 22.94
C ALA A 194 -7.47 -4.65 23.70
N TRP A 195 -8.67 -4.73 23.14
CA TRP A 195 -9.89 -4.33 23.85
C TRP A 195 -10.04 -5.09 25.17
N LEU A 196 -9.94 -6.43 25.13
CA LEU A 196 -10.07 -7.27 26.30
C LEU A 196 -8.93 -7.05 27.30
N GLY A 197 -7.70 -6.92 26.83
CA GLY A 197 -6.53 -6.67 27.66
C GLY A 197 -6.62 -5.33 28.40
N LEU A 198 -7.03 -4.27 27.71
CA LEU A 198 -7.26 -2.95 28.32
C LEU A 198 -8.41 -3.00 29.33
N GLY A 199 -9.51 -3.68 29.00
CA GLY A 199 -10.63 -3.88 29.93
C GLY A 199 -10.23 -4.70 31.15
N ALA A 200 -9.35 -5.69 31.02
CA ALA A 200 -8.83 -6.45 32.14
C ALA A 200 -7.93 -5.61 33.04
N ILE A 201 -7.09 -4.74 32.47
CA ILE A 201 -6.27 -3.77 33.22
C ILE A 201 -7.16 -2.78 33.98
N ALA A 202 -8.28 -2.35 33.37
CA ALA A 202 -9.25 -1.46 34.01
C ALA A 202 -10.14 -2.15 35.07
N GLY A 203 -10.13 -3.49 35.13
CA GLY A 203 -10.98 -4.29 36.02
C GLY A 203 -12.39 -4.59 35.47
N ASP A 204 -12.70 -4.15 34.25
CA ASP A 204 -13.98 -4.38 33.59
C ASP A 204 -14.12 -5.83 33.08
N VAL A 205 -13.00 -6.47 32.74
CA VAL A 205 -12.95 -7.85 32.24
C VAL A 205 -12.33 -8.77 33.28
N THR A 206 -13.10 -9.77 33.73
CA THR A 206 -12.69 -10.75 34.74
C THR A 206 -12.86 -12.18 34.21
N GLY A 207 -12.33 -13.17 34.95
CA GLY A 207 -12.50 -14.58 34.59
C GLY A 207 -13.97 -15.03 34.55
N GLU A 208 -14.85 -14.36 35.28
CA GLU A 208 -16.28 -14.68 35.34
C GLU A 208 -17.04 -14.15 34.12
N ASN A 209 -16.65 -12.98 33.59
CA ASN A 209 -17.36 -12.32 32.50
C ASN A 209 -16.66 -12.39 31.13
N ILE A 210 -15.46 -12.97 31.06
CA ILE A 210 -14.60 -13.00 29.85
C ILE A 210 -15.34 -13.47 28.59
N GLY A 211 -16.22 -14.46 28.71
CA GLY A 211 -17.01 -14.98 27.59
C GLY A 211 -17.97 -13.93 27.03
N GLN A 212 -18.67 -13.20 27.90
CA GLN A 212 -19.57 -12.13 27.47
C GLN A 212 -18.78 -10.93 26.95
N SER A 213 -17.69 -10.56 27.64
CA SER A 213 -16.80 -9.47 27.27
C SER A 213 -16.14 -9.68 25.90
N ALA A 214 -15.87 -10.93 25.51
CA ALA A 214 -15.30 -11.27 24.20
C ALA A 214 -16.30 -11.15 23.05
N VAL A 215 -17.59 -11.38 23.31
CA VAL A 215 -18.64 -11.36 22.28
C VAL A 215 -19.26 -9.98 22.13
N ALA A 216 -19.33 -9.18 23.21
CA ALA A 216 -19.96 -7.86 23.19
C ALA A 216 -19.40 -6.92 22.10
N PRO A 217 -18.07 -6.78 21.91
CA PRO A 217 -17.52 -5.92 20.86
C PRO A 217 -17.95 -6.33 19.44
N LEU A 218 -18.22 -7.61 19.19
CA LEU A 218 -18.59 -8.11 17.87
C LEU A 218 -19.94 -7.57 17.36
N SER A 219 -20.74 -6.99 18.25
CA SER A 219 -22.02 -6.34 17.93
C SER A 219 -21.91 -4.82 17.81
N THR A 220 -20.69 -4.26 17.85
CA THR A 220 -20.44 -2.81 17.87
C THR A 220 -19.86 -2.31 16.55
N TRP A 221 -20.22 -1.09 16.16
CA TRP A 221 -19.54 -0.36 15.08
C TRP A 221 -18.11 0.00 15.47
N GLY A 222 -17.86 0.29 16.75
CA GLY A 222 -16.52 0.59 17.27
C GLY A 222 -15.51 -0.54 17.04
N PHE A 223 -15.97 -1.78 16.92
CA PHE A 223 -15.14 -2.92 16.53
C PHE A 223 -14.98 -3.06 15.01
N TRP A 224 -16.09 -3.06 14.26
CA TRP A 224 -16.05 -3.39 12.82
C TRP A 224 -15.50 -2.27 11.95
N THR A 225 -15.70 -1.00 12.30
CA THR A 225 -15.21 0.13 11.50
C THR A 225 -13.70 0.10 11.29
N PRO A 226 -12.83 0.03 12.33
CA PRO A 226 -11.39 -0.07 12.11
C PRO A 226 -11.00 -1.35 11.34
N VAL A 227 -11.68 -2.48 11.55
CA VAL A 227 -11.41 -3.74 10.83
C VAL A 227 -11.66 -3.60 9.33
N VAL A 228 -12.80 -3.04 8.94
CA VAL A 228 -13.17 -2.82 7.53
C VAL A 228 -12.28 -1.76 6.90
N VAL A 229 -12.04 -0.65 7.60
CA VAL A 229 -11.18 0.45 7.11
C VAL A 229 -9.73 -0.02 6.94
N PHE A 230 -9.21 -0.86 7.85
CA PHE A 230 -7.92 -1.52 7.67
C PHE A 230 -7.88 -2.38 6.41
N PHE A 231 -8.88 -3.23 6.19
CA PHE A 231 -8.95 -4.07 4.99
C PHE A 231 -8.92 -3.21 3.71
N LEU A 232 -9.73 -2.15 3.66
CA LEU A 232 -9.79 -1.26 2.50
C LEU A 232 -8.46 -0.54 2.29
N GLY A 233 -7.82 -0.06 3.37
CA GLY A 233 -6.51 0.58 3.31
C GLY A 233 -5.43 -0.37 2.78
N PHE A 234 -5.33 -1.57 3.34
CA PHE A 234 -4.37 -2.60 2.90
C PHE A 234 -4.64 -3.04 1.45
N TRP A 235 -5.90 -3.30 1.11
CA TRP A 235 -6.30 -3.73 -0.23
C TRP A 235 -6.00 -2.67 -1.28
N LEU A 236 -6.38 -1.41 -1.01
CA LEU A 236 -6.12 -0.29 -1.89
C LEU A 236 -4.62 -0.09 -2.09
N LEU A 237 -3.84 -0.17 -1.01
CA LEU A 237 -2.39 -0.11 -1.07
C LEU A 237 -1.82 -1.23 -1.96
N GLY A 238 -2.27 -2.47 -1.76
CA GLY A 238 -1.88 -3.61 -2.58
C GLY A 238 -2.30 -3.48 -4.05
N ALA A 239 -3.45 -2.86 -4.32
CA ALA A 239 -3.92 -2.59 -5.68
C ALA A 239 -3.05 -1.56 -6.40
N ILE A 240 -2.58 -0.54 -5.68
CA ILE A 240 -1.70 0.53 -6.17
C ILE A 240 -0.27 0.01 -6.37
N ILE A 241 0.31 -0.61 -5.35
CA ILE A 241 1.71 -1.09 -5.38
C ILE A 241 1.85 -2.32 -6.30
N ASN A 242 0.84 -3.19 -6.38
CA ASN A 242 0.78 -4.40 -7.20
C ASN A 242 1.97 -5.38 -7.01
N ARG A 243 3.08 -5.18 -7.74
CA ARG A 243 4.32 -5.99 -7.70
C ARG A 243 5.49 -5.25 -7.04
N GLY A 244 5.22 -4.15 -6.35
CA GLY A 244 6.26 -3.35 -5.71
C GLY A 244 7.04 -4.11 -4.63
N ARG A 245 8.27 -3.63 -4.42
CA ARG A 245 9.23 -4.19 -3.46
C ARG A 245 8.71 -4.03 -2.03
N TRP A 246 9.18 -4.89 -1.13
CA TRP A 246 8.80 -4.85 0.29
C TRP A 246 8.97 -3.47 0.93
N GLY A 247 10.01 -2.72 0.58
CA GLY A 247 10.24 -1.36 1.13
C GLY A 247 9.07 -0.39 0.94
N LEU A 248 8.27 -0.52 -0.13
CA LEU A 248 7.08 0.31 -0.32
C LEU A 248 5.99 -0.01 0.72
N TRP A 249 5.86 -1.27 1.12
CA TRP A 249 4.94 -1.68 2.17
C TRP A 249 5.37 -1.17 3.55
N VAL A 250 6.67 -0.97 3.77
CA VAL A 250 7.20 -0.36 4.99
C VAL A 250 6.83 1.12 5.06
N VAL A 251 7.10 1.87 3.99
CA VAL A 251 6.85 3.32 3.95
C VAL A 251 5.35 3.60 3.97
N PHE A 252 4.60 2.98 3.07
CA PHE A 252 3.17 3.23 2.96
C PHE A 252 2.33 2.48 4.01
N GLY A 253 2.92 1.51 4.73
CA GLY A 253 2.29 0.89 5.90
C GLY A 253 1.98 1.90 7.00
N LEU A 254 2.71 3.01 7.06
CA LEU A 254 2.38 4.13 7.94
C LEU A 254 1.01 4.73 7.61
N ILE A 255 0.70 4.90 6.32
CA ILE A 255 -0.60 5.43 5.87
C ILE A 255 -1.72 4.48 6.26
N VAL A 256 -1.52 3.16 6.11
CA VAL A 256 -2.52 2.17 6.53
C VAL A 256 -2.72 2.21 8.05
N GLY A 257 -1.65 2.41 8.82
CA GLY A 257 -1.72 2.68 10.26
C GLY A 257 -2.61 3.88 10.60
N VAL A 258 -2.37 5.02 9.93
CA VAL A 258 -3.18 6.25 10.11
C VAL A 258 -4.64 6.03 9.71
N ILE A 259 -4.88 5.29 8.62
CA ILE A 259 -6.22 4.93 8.15
C ILE A 259 -6.95 4.09 9.21
N ALA A 260 -6.31 3.09 9.80
CA ALA A 260 -6.91 2.27 10.85
C ALA A 260 -7.18 3.04 12.14
N TYR A 261 -6.28 3.95 12.52
CA TYR A 261 -6.48 4.90 13.61
C TYR A 261 -7.70 5.81 13.36
N GLY A 262 -7.82 6.39 12.16
CA GLY A 262 -9.00 7.14 11.77
C GLY A 262 -10.27 6.27 11.76
N GLY A 263 -10.14 5.00 11.36
CA GLY A 263 -11.20 4.00 11.43
C GLY A 263 -11.68 3.72 12.85
N HIS A 264 -10.79 3.74 13.84
CA HIS A 264 -11.16 3.63 15.25
C HIS A 264 -12.01 4.83 15.68
N ILE A 265 -11.52 6.05 15.45
CA ILE A 265 -12.25 7.28 15.80
C ILE A 265 -13.61 7.33 15.10
N LEU A 266 -13.65 6.99 13.81
CA LEU A 266 -14.88 6.93 13.04
C LEU A 266 -15.87 5.90 13.60
N GLY A 267 -15.37 4.75 14.06
CA GLY A 267 -16.18 3.73 14.73
C GLY A 267 -16.84 4.26 16.01
N GLN A 268 -16.11 5.03 16.82
CA GLN A 268 -16.67 5.68 18.02
C GLN A 268 -17.73 6.73 17.65
N LEU A 269 -17.53 7.47 16.55
CA LEU A 269 -18.50 8.43 16.04
C LEU A 269 -19.78 7.77 15.49
N PHE A 270 -19.69 6.53 15.00
CA PHE A 270 -20.88 5.76 14.61
C PHE A 270 -21.62 5.18 15.81
N GLU A 271 -20.89 4.78 16.87
CA GLU A 271 -21.49 4.35 18.14
C GLU A 271 -22.24 5.48 18.85
N ALA A 272 -21.65 6.68 18.90
CA ALA A 272 -22.29 7.88 19.40
C ALA A 272 -22.85 8.67 18.21
N PRO A 273 -24.09 8.40 17.74
CA PRO A 273 -24.52 8.70 16.37
C PRO A 273 -24.25 10.16 16.00
N PHE A 274 -23.16 10.41 15.27
CA PHE A 274 -22.60 11.75 15.15
C PHE A 274 -23.54 12.77 14.51
N TRP A 275 -24.48 12.30 13.69
CA TRP A 275 -25.57 13.10 13.11
C TRP A 275 -26.57 13.64 14.14
N LYS A 276 -26.49 13.20 15.40
CA LYS A 276 -27.26 13.72 16.53
C LYS A 276 -26.43 14.62 17.45
N LEU A 277 -25.12 14.73 17.21
CA LEU A 277 -24.21 15.55 18.00
C LEU A 277 -24.11 16.95 17.41
N SER A 278 -23.98 17.95 18.29
CA SER A 278 -23.49 19.27 17.86
C SER A 278 -22.02 19.19 17.47
N SER A 279 -21.52 20.17 16.71
CA SER A 279 -20.12 20.20 16.28
C SER A 279 -19.12 20.21 17.45
N SER A 280 -19.43 20.90 18.55
CA SER A 280 -18.58 20.91 19.74
C SER A 280 -18.53 19.54 20.43
N GLN A 281 -19.69 18.89 20.60
CA GLN A 281 -19.75 17.54 21.19
C GLN A 281 -19.01 16.51 20.34
N GLY A 282 -19.08 16.65 19.00
CA GLY A 282 -18.28 15.81 18.10
C GLY A 282 -16.78 16.02 18.28
N LEU A 283 -16.33 17.27 18.43
CA LEU A 283 -14.92 17.59 18.67
C LEU A 283 -14.43 17.11 20.03
N ASP A 284 -15.25 17.22 21.08
CA ASP A 284 -14.93 16.70 22.41
C ASP A 284 -14.73 15.17 22.35
N LEU A 285 -15.66 14.46 21.70
CA LEU A 285 -15.56 13.01 21.50
C LEU A 285 -14.31 12.63 20.70
N VAL A 286 -14.02 13.32 19.59
CA VAL A 286 -12.78 13.06 18.83
C VAL A 286 -11.57 13.30 19.72
N GLY A 287 -11.55 14.40 20.48
CA GLY A 287 -10.47 14.77 21.41
C GLY A 287 -10.17 13.68 22.43
N GLU A 288 -11.20 13.07 23.03
CA GLU A 288 -11.07 11.94 23.95
C GLU A 288 -10.46 10.70 23.28
N GLN A 289 -10.75 10.49 22.00
CA GLN A 289 -10.29 9.31 21.26
C GLN A 289 -8.90 9.46 20.65
N LEU A 290 -8.37 10.69 20.52
CA LEU A 290 -7.07 10.93 19.86
C LEU A 290 -5.93 10.15 20.50
N LEU A 291 -5.95 10.03 21.83
CA LEU A 291 -4.93 9.33 22.60
C LEU A 291 -5.48 8.10 23.33
N ALA A 292 -6.65 7.61 22.91
CA ALA A 292 -7.20 6.38 23.46
C ALA A 292 -6.21 5.23 23.23
N PRO A 293 -5.86 4.42 24.24
CA PRO A 293 -4.91 3.31 24.08
C PRO A 293 -5.31 2.35 22.97
N LEU A 294 -6.61 2.16 22.76
CA LEU A 294 -7.15 1.30 21.72
C LEU A 294 -6.97 1.90 20.31
N ALA A 295 -7.01 3.23 20.16
CA ALA A 295 -6.69 3.93 18.91
C ALA A 295 -5.22 3.76 18.54
N ILE A 296 -4.33 3.86 19.54
CA ILE A 296 -2.89 3.63 19.37
C ILE A 296 -2.63 2.16 19.00
N ALA A 297 -3.31 1.21 19.64
CA ALA A 297 -3.21 -0.20 19.29
C ALA A 297 -3.64 -0.46 17.83
N ALA A 298 -4.75 0.15 17.38
CA ALA A 298 -5.20 0.07 15.99
C ALA A 298 -4.13 0.57 15.01
N PHE A 299 -3.52 1.73 15.29
CA PHE A 299 -2.43 2.27 14.48
C PHE A 299 -1.25 1.29 14.36
N VAL A 300 -0.73 0.83 15.51
CA VAL A 300 0.46 -0.04 15.57
C VAL A 300 0.19 -1.35 14.87
N PHE A 301 -0.91 -2.04 15.19
CA PHE A 301 -1.22 -3.33 14.56
C PHE A 301 -1.41 -3.18 13.06
N ALA A 302 -2.14 -2.16 12.59
CA ALA A 302 -2.32 -1.95 11.16
C ALA A 302 -0.99 -1.70 10.44
N ARG A 303 -0.10 -0.90 11.02
CA ARG A 303 1.24 -0.66 10.47
C ARG A 303 2.04 -1.95 10.38
N GLU A 304 2.17 -2.67 11.49
CA GLU A 304 2.98 -3.89 11.55
C GLU A 304 2.44 -4.98 10.64
N LEU A 305 1.13 -5.23 10.66
CA LEU A 305 0.51 -6.21 9.77
C LEU A 305 0.70 -5.82 8.30
N THR A 306 0.64 -4.53 7.96
CA THR A 306 0.92 -4.08 6.59
C THR A 306 2.36 -4.38 6.17
N ILE A 307 3.32 -4.27 7.07
CA ILE A 307 4.73 -4.60 6.82
C ILE A 307 4.92 -6.11 6.61
N TRP A 308 4.42 -6.93 7.55
CA TRP A 308 4.63 -8.38 7.55
C TRP A 308 3.87 -9.06 6.40
N PHE A 309 2.58 -8.76 6.26
CA PHE A 309 1.78 -9.33 5.17
C PHE A 309 2.15 -8.69 3.83
N GLY A 310 2.57 -7.43 3.81
CA GLY A 310 3.13 -6.78 2.63
C GLY A 310 4.40 -7.45 2.10
N ALA A 311 5.28 -7.94 2.99
CA ALA A 311 6.45 -8.74 2.61
C ALA A 311 6.03 -10.01 1.86
N TRP A 312 5.00 -10.69 2.35
CA TRP A 312 4.47 -11.88 1.69
C TRP A 312 3.82 -11.57 0.33
N VAL A 313 3.06 -10.47 0.23
CA VAL A 313 2.50 -9.99 -1.05
C VAL A 313 3.62 -9.66 -2.05
N ALA A 314 4.68 -8.98 -1.60
CA ALA A 314 5.83 -8.62 -2.43
C ALA A 314 6.56 -9.88 -2.93
N ARG A 315 6.80 -10.87 -2.07
CA ARG A 315 7.39 -12.17 -2.45
C ARG A 315 6.52 -12.90 -3.49
N SER A 316 5.20 -12.90 -3.32
CA SER A 316 4.28 -13.49 -4.30
C SER A 316 4.33 -12.74 -5.64
N GLY A 317 4.44 -11.41 -5.61
CA GLY A 317 4.59 -10.58 -6.80
C GLY A 317 5.87 -10.84 -7.57
N ALA A 318 6.99 -11.03 -6.86
CA ALA A 318 8.28 -11.39 -7.47
C ALA A 318 8.20 -12.72 -8.23
N ARG A 319 7.63 -13.76 -7.59
CA ARG A 319 7.43 -15.08 -8.23
C ARG A 319 6.55 -15.00 -9.50
N LYS A 320 5.49 -14.19 -9.48
CA LYS A 320 4.65 -14.01 -10.68
C LYS A 320 5.40 -13.32 -11.81
N THR A 321 6.32 -12.41 -11.48
CA THR A 321 7.15 -11.71 -12.48
C THR A 321 8.10 -12.68 -13.18
N GLU A 322 8.72 -13.59 -12.42
CA GLU A 322 9.56 -14.66 -12.97
C GLU A 322 8.76 -15.58 -13.90
N LEU A 323 7.59 -16.06 -13.46
CA LEU A 323 6.72 -16.90 -14.27
C LEU A 323 6.26 -16.22 -15.57
N ASN A 324 5.98 -14.92 -15.53
CA ASN A 324 5.62 -14.17 -16.74
C ASN A 324 6.83 -14.04 -17.67
N ALA A 325 8.03 -13.81 -17.13
CA ALA A 325 9.26 -13.72 -17.91
C ALA A 325 9.66 -15.08 -18.52
N GLU A 326 9.38 -16.19 -17.85
CA GLU A 326 9.54 -17.54 -18.40
C GLU A 326 8.56 -17.80 -19.54
N ALA A 327 7.27 -17.50 -19.35
CA ALA A 327 6.27 -17.64 -20.40
C ALA A 327 6.61 -16.79 -21.64
N GLN A 328 7.17 -15.59 -21.44
CA GLN A 328 7.63 -14.74 -22.52
C GLN A 328 8.85 -15.31 -23.26
N ARG A 329 9.83 -15.87 -22.53
CA ARG A 329 10.99 -16.55 -23.13
C ARG A 329 10.60 -17.81 -23.92
N GLU A 330 9.62 -18.57 -23.44
CA GLU A 330 9.07 -19.72 -24.16
C GLU A 330 8.36 -19.27 -25.43
N TYR A 331 7.56 -18.21 -25.35
CA TYR A 331 6.93 -17.59 -26.51
C TYR A 331 7.96 -17.19 -27.58
N GLU A 332 9.02 -16.47 -27.19
CA GLU A 332 10.11 -16.08 -28.08
C GLU A 332 10.80 -17.30 -28.70
N ARG A 333 11.08 -18.35 -27.91
CA ARG A 333 11.66 -19.60 -28.42
C ARG A 333 10.75 -20.28 -29.44
N THR A 334 9.43 -20.25 -29.25
CA THR A 334 8.48 -20.82 -30.23
C THR A 334 8.38 -19.99 -31.51
N LEU A 335 8.54 -18.67 -31.42
CA LEU A 335 8.62 -17.81 -32.60
C LEU A 335 9.92 -18.07 -33.39
N GLU A 336 11.05 -18.23 -32.70
CA GLU A 336 12.35 -18.53 -33.32
C GLU A 336 12.40 -19.89 -33.99
N ALA A 337 11.73 -20.90 -33.42
CA ALA A 337 11.68 -22.25 -33.99
C ALA A 337 10.98 -22.30 -35.37
N GLY A 338 10.11 -21.33 -35.67
CA GLY A 338 9.39 -21.24 -36.94
C GLY A 338 8.41 -22.41 -37.19
N PRO A 339 7.62 -22.34 -38.28
CA PRO A 339 6.67 -23.40 -38.60
C PRO A 339 7.38 -24.69 -39.04
N THR A 340 7.28 -25.77 -38.25
CA THR A 340 7.71 -27.10 -38.66
C THR A 340 6.65 -27.73 -39.55
N LEU A 341 6.96 -27.96 -40.84
CA LEU A 341 6.13 -28.78 -41.72
C LEU A 341 6.12 -30.21 -41.17
N ALA A 342 4.98 -30.64 -40.64
CA ALA A 342 4.76 -32.05 -40.31
C ALA A 342 4.96 -32.87 -41.59
N ARG A 343 5.92 -33.80 -41.57
CA ARG A 343 6.23 -34.71 -42.67
C ARG A 343 5.24 -35.86 -42.71
#